data_AF-A0A1X2F3Y1-F1
#
_entry.id   AF-A0A1X2F3Y1-F1
#
_cell.length_a   1.000
_cell.length_b   1.000
_cell.length_c   1.000
_cell.angle_alpha   90.00
_cell.angle_beta   90.00
_cell.angle_gamma   90.00
#
_symmetry.space_group_name_H-M   'P 1'
#
loop_
_entity.id
_entity.type
_entity.pdbx_description
1 polymer ?
#
loop_
_entity_poly.entity_id
_entity_poly.type
_entity_poly.pdbx_seq_one_letter_code
_entity_poly.pdbx_strand_id
1 'polypeptide(L)'
;MTFDNNTPGSQWEHVGTLDTAQQSDLTKNLQVLLGHRRTAPRLPGFYLSGDPESAWVQAAKQDPTTQSAFWIAIDPWGTMRASIHGAPETYFVSNEMATVTRSLARRAPEPHPGLRVKPVMIGIKVKRNDNGLFTRQVHE
;
A
#
# COMPACT_ATOMS: atom_id res chain seq x y z
N MET A 1 4.90 -15.19 -8.42
CA MET A 1 4.36 -14.41 -7.30
C MET A 1 3.30 -15.28 -6.65
N THR A 2 3.63 -15.92 -5.53
CA THR A 2 2.75 -16.93 -4.93
C THR A 2 1.91 -16.26 -3.84
N PHE A 3 0.64 -16.05 -4.14
CA PHE A 3 -0.38 -15.93 -3.10
C PHE A 3 -0.75 -17.35 -2.73
N ASP A 4 -0.45 -17.77 -1.52
CA ASP A 4 -0.83 -19.09 -1.03
C ASP A 4 -2.26 -18.96 -0.52
N ASN A 5 -3.19 -19.66 -1.17
CA ASN A 5 -4.63 -19.55 -0.87
C ASN A 5 -5.11 -18.09 -0.81
N ASN A 6 -4.83 -17.27 -1.82
CA ASN A 6 -5.26 -15.86 -1.91
C ASN A 6 -4.89 -14.97 -0.69
N THR A 7 -3.94 -15.41 0.14
CA THR A 7 -3.31 -14.64 1.21
C THR A 7 -1.84 -14.37 0.89
N PRO A 8 -1.25 -13.32 1.46
CA PRO A 8 0.19 -13.13 1.42
C PRO A 8 0.86 -14.29 2.16
N GLY A 9 1.46 -15.24 1.43
CA GLY A 9 2.26 -16.32 2.01
C GLY A 9 3.50 -15.79 2.77
N SER A 10 4.32 -16.68 3.33
CA SER A 10 5.46 -16.32 4.21
C SER A 10 6.54 -15.42 3.59
N GLN A 11 6.52 -15.25 2.27
CA GLN A 11 7.39 -14.34 1.52
C GLN A 11 6.99 -12.87 1.60
N TRP A 12 5.84 -12.57 2.20
CA TRP A 12 5.33 -11.21 2.38
C TRP A 12 5.63 -10.69 3.79
N GLU A 13 6.07 -9.44 3.86
CA GLU A 13 6.30 -8.71 5.10
C GLU A 13 5.26 -7.61 5.25
N HIS A 14 4.63 -7.51 6.42
CA HIS A 14 3.82 -6.34 6.76
C HIS A 14 4.75 -5.20 7.18
N VAL A 15 4.79 -4.12 6.39
CA VAL A 15 5.72 -2.99 6.59
C VAL A 15 5.03 -1.70 7.03
N GLY A 16 3.70 -1.69 7.18
CA GLY A 16 2.97 -0.53 7.69
C GLY A 16 1.55 -0.40 7.17
N THR A 17 1.01 0.81 7.29
CA THR A 17 -0.40 1.11 7.01
C THR A 17 -0.56 2.28 6.04
N LEU A 18 -1.76 2.41 5.49
CA LEU A 18 -2.14 3.52 4.61
C LEU A 18 -3.13 4.41 5.34
N ASP A 19 -2.77 5.68 5.52
CA ASP A 19 -3.71 6.69 5.98
C ASP A 19 -4.58 7.14 4.79
N THR A 20 -5.84 6.71 4.77
CA THR A 20 -6.77 6.98 3.67
C THR A 20 -7.15 8.46 3.56
N ALA A 21 -7.06 9.24 4.65
CA ALA A 21 -7.31 10.67 4.64
C ALA A 21 -6.17 11.42 3.96
N GLN A 22 -4.92 10.96 4.13
CA GLN A 22 -3.74 11.56 3.52
C GLN A 22 -3.45 11.05 2.10
N GLN A 23 -3.90 9.83 1.77
CA GLN A 23 -3.67 9.17 0.48
C GLN A 23 -4.89 9.18 -0.44
N SER A 24 -5.60 10.32 -0.55
CA SER A 24 -6.90 10.41 -1.24
C SER A 24 -6.95 9.81 -2.66
N ASP A 25 -5.91 9.99 -3.47
CA ASP A 25 -5.85 9.42 -4.82
C ASP A 25 -5.69 7.91 -4.82
N LEU A 26 -4.91 7.36 -3.88
CA LEU A 26 -4.81 5.91 -3.70
C LEU A 26 -6.16 5.36 -3.25
N THR A 27 -6.78 5.96 -2.23
CA THR A 27 -8.10 5.58 -1.73
C THR A 27 -9.14 5.54 -2.85
N LYS A 28 -9.16 6.55 -3.73
CA LYS A 28 -10.03 6.58 -4.91
C LYS A 28 -9.75 5.43 -5.88
N ASN A 29 -8.50 5.04 -6.08
CA ASN A 29 -8.13 3.90 -6.92
C ASN A 29 -8.60 2.58 -6.28
N LEU A 30 -8.43 2.41 -4.96
CA LEU A 30 -8.91 1.21 -4.25
C LEU A 30 -10.45 1.12 -4.29
N GLN A 31 -11.16 2.23 -4.17
CA GLN A 31 -12.63 2.28 -4.29
C GLN A 31 -13.14 1.85 -5.67
N VAL A 32 -12.37 2.07 -6.74
CA VAL A 32 -12.72 1.54 -8.07
C VAL A 32 -12.64 0.01 -8.08
N LEU A 33 -11.59 -0.56 -7.47
CA LEU A 33 -11.43 -2.01 -7.37
C LEU A 33 -12.48 -2.67 -6.47
N LEU A 34 -13.01 -1.94 -5.50
CA LEU A 34 -14.14 -2.35 -4.65
C LEU A 34 -15.51 -2.17 -5.34
N GLY A 35 -15.57 -1.56 -6.53
CA GLY A 35 -16.83 -1.27 -7.22
C GLY A 35 -17.64 -0.12 -6.61
N HIS A 36 -17.11 0.60 -5.61
CA HIS A 36 -17.74 1.77 -5.01
C HIS A 36 -17.59 3.03 -5.87
N ARG A 37 -16.72 2.99 -6.88
CA ARG A 37 -16.46 4.12 -7.77
C ARG A 37 -16.22 3.65 -9.20
N ARG A 38 -16.59 4.47 -10.19
CA ARG A 38 -16.38 4.16 -11.62
C ARG A 38 -15.00 4.53 -12.15
N THR A 39 -14.40 5.62 -11.65
CA THR A 39 -13.12 6.15 -12.16
C THR A 39 -12.23 6.68 -11.03
N ALA A 40 -10.92 6.75 -11.28
CA ALA A 40 -9.94 7.29 -10.36
C ALA A 40 -8.87 8.11 -11.10
N PRO A 41 -8.25 9.11 -10.43
CA PRO A 41 -7.14 9.86 -11.01
C PRO A 41 -5.90 8.99 -11.21
N ARG A 42 -5.00 9.41 -12.09
CA ARG A 42 -3.70 8.76 -12.29
C ARG A 42 -2.90 8.80 -11.00
N LEU A 43 -2.40 7.64 -10.57
CA LEU A 43 -1.59 7.50 -9.37
C LEU A 43 -0.14 7.16 -9.77
N PRO A 44 0.80 8.12 -9.75
CA PRO A 44 2.22 7.84 -10.02
C PRO A 44 2.94 7.21 -8.81
N GLY A 45 2.34 7.31 -7.62
CA GLY A 45 2.89 6.83 -6.37
C GLY A 45 2.09 7.33 -5.17
N PHE A 46 2.41 6.82 -3.99
CA PHE A 46 1.78 7.17 -2.73
C PHE A 46 2.78 7.08 -1.57
N TYR A 47 2.42 7.62 -0.41
CA TYR A 47 3.22 7.47 0.79
C TYR A 47 2.63 6.36 1.67
N LEU A 48 3.50 5.46 2.10
CA LEU A 48 3.25 4.46 3.13
C LEU A 48 3.56 5.08 4.50
N SER A 49 2.67 4.87 5.47
CA SER A 49 2.97 5.08 6.88
C SER A 49 3.67 3.83 7.41
N GLY A 50 4.99 3.80 7.26
CA GLY A 50 5.82 2.63 7.57
C GLY A 50 6.01 2.42 9.06
N ASP A 51 6.06 1.16 9.46
CA ASP A 51 6.40 0.75 10.82
C ASP A 51 7.87 1.13 11.12
N PRO A 52 8.14 1.99 12.13
CA PRO A 52 9.52 2.34 12.48
C PRO A 52 10.34 1.15 12.99
N GLU A 53 9.75 0.03 13.39
CA GLU A 53 10.49 -1.16 13.83
C GLU A 53 10.82 -2.12 12.67
N SER A 54 10.21 -1.95 11.49
CA SER A 54 10.53 -2.77 10.31
C SER A 54 11.93 -2.44 9.77
N ALA A 55 12.76 -3.48 9.66
CA ALA A 55 14.09 -3.38 9.06
C ALA A 55 14.03 -2.88 7.61
N TRP A 56 13.03 -3.34 6.85
CA TRP A 56 12.80 -2.89 5.49
C TRP A 56 12.49 -1.39 5.44
N VAL A 57 11.61 -0.89 6.33
CA VAL A 57 11.27 0.54 6.40
C VAL A 57 12.47 1.40 6.76
N GLN A 58 13.31 0.96 7.71
CA GLN A 58 14.51 1.71 8.09
C GLN A 58 15.53 1.74 6.95
N ALA A 59 15.75 0.62 6.26
CA ALA A 59 16.64 0.57 5.09
C ALA A 59 16.13 1.46 3.95
N ALA A 60 14.81 1.42 3.68
CA ALA A 60 14.16 2.26 2.69
C ALA A 60 14.27 3.76 3.02
N LYS A 61 14.19 4.14 4.30
CA LYS A 61 14.38 5.51 4.75
C LYS A 61 15.82 6.00 4.57
N GLN A 62 16.79 5.16 4.91
CA GLN A 62 18.22 5.49 4.86
C GLN A 62 18.68 5.69 3.41
N ASP A 63 18.39 4.72 2.53
CA ASP A 63 18.69 4.88 1.12
C ASP A 63 17.69 4.15 0.20
N PRO A 64 16.70 4.87 -0.35
CA PRO A 64 15.75 4.33 -1.32
C PRO A 64 16.37 3.65 -2.54
N THR A 65 17.57 4.07 -2.98
CA THR A 65 18.16 3.54 -4.23
C THR A 65 18.74 2.13 -4.08
N THR A 66 18.96 1.68 -2.86
CA THR A 66 19.42 0.32 -2.56
C THR A 66 18.28 -0.69 -2.50
N GLN A 67 17.03 -0.22 -2.46
CA GLN A 67 15.87 -1.08 -2.39
C GLN A 67 15.55 -1.65 -3.77
N SER A 68 15.59 -2.98 -3.85
CA SER A 68 15.15 -3.70 -5.05
C SER A 68 13.67 -3.49 -5.29
N ALA A 69 13.23 -3.59 -6.54
CA ALA A 69 11.81 -3.49 -6.87
C ALA A 69 11.02 -4.64 -6.20
N PHE A 70 9.81 -4.34 -5.74
CA PHE A 70 9.00 -5.25 -4.92
C PHE A 70 7.54 -5.22 -5.34
N TRP A 71 6.84 -6.29 -5.03
CA TRP A 71 5.39 -6.34 -5.20
C TRP A 71 4.68 -5.77 -3.96
N ILE A 72 3.48 -5.24 -4.16
CA ILE A 72 2.66 -4.68 -3.07
C ILE A 72 1.40 -5.52 -2.94
N ALA A 73 1.03 -5.83 -1.70
CA ALA A 73 -0.29 -6.32 -1.33
C ALA A 73 -0.92 -5.31 -0.36
N ILE A 74 -2.14 -4.86 -0.64
CA ILE A 74 -2.90 -3.94 0.20
C ILE A 74 -4.15 -4.64 0.70
N ASP A 75 -4.28 -4.79 2.01
CA ASP A 75 -5.56 -5.09 2.64
C ASP A 75 -6.39 -3.79 2.71
N PRO A 76 -7.49 -3.65 1.96
CA PRO A 76 -8.26 -2.42 1.94
C PRO A 76 -9.11 -2.21 3.21
N TRP A 77 -9.30 -3.27 4.01
CA TRP A 77 -10.10 -3.22 5.23
C TRP A 77 -9.23 -3.02 6.47
N GLY A 78 -8.00 -3.55 6.44
CA GLY A 78 -7.06 -3.45 7.55
C GLY A 78 -7.69 -3.88 8.88
N THR A 79 -7.48 -3.08 9.91
CA THR A 79 -8.04 -3.35 11.25
C THR A 79 -9.56 -3.26 11.32
N MET A 80 -10.23 -2.63 10.33
CA MET A 80 -11.69 -2.56 10.28
C MET A 80 -12.31 -3.86 9.78
N ARG A 81 -11.53 -4.80 9.23
CA ARG A 81 -12.08 -6.06 8.69
C ARG A 81 -12.94 -6.81 9.72
N ALA A 82 -12.50 -6.86 10.98
CA ALA A 82 -13.21 -7.55 12.06
C ALA A 82 -14.58 -6.94 12.41
N SER A 83 -14.81 -5.65 12.09
CA SER A 83 -16.09 -4.98 12.33
C SER A 83 -17.03 -5.01 11.12
N ILE A 84 -16.58 -5.53 9.97
CA ILE A 84 -17.40 -5.68 8.77
C ILE A 84 -17.87 -7.14 8.69
N HIS A 85 -19.14 -7.38 9.05
CA HIS A 85 -19.73 -8.71 8.98
C HIS A 85 -19.61 -9.30 7.57
N GLY A 86 -18.95 -10.46 7.47
CA GLY A 86 -18.81 -11.21 6.22
C GLY A 86 -17.81 -10.62 5.22
N ALA A 87 -16.94 -9.69 5.61
CA ALA A 87 -15.87 -9.22 4.73
C ALA A 87 -14.85 -10.34 4.45
N PRO A 88 -14.70 -10.80 3.21
CA PRO A 88 -13.71 -11.81 2.88
C PRO A 88 -12.31 -11.21 2.97
N GLU A 89 -11.33 -12.06 3.26
CA GLU A 89 -9.93 -11.69 3.18
C GLU A 89 -9.59 -11.28 1.74
N THR A 90 -9.37 -9.98 1.56
CA THR A 90 -9.22 -9.34 0.26
C THR A 90 -7.89 -8.61 0.23
N TYR A 91 -7.12 -8.82 -0.82
CA TYR A 91 -5.88 -8.10 -1.08
C TYR A 91 -5.89 -7.49 -2.48
N PHE A 92 -5.44 -6.24 -2.57
CA PHE A 92 -5.12 -5.60 -3.84
C PHE A 92 -3.64 -5.74 -4.11
N VAL A 93 -3.32 -6.46 -5.16
CA VAL A 93 -1.95 -6.87 -5.50
C VAL A 93 -1.48 -6.05 -6.68
N SER A 94 -0.31 -5.44 -6.58
CA SER A 94 0.21 -4.60 -7.67
C SER A 94 0.41 -5.44 -8.93
N ASN A 95 0.05 -4.88 -10.08
CA ASN A 95 0.22 -5.55 -11.38
C ASN A 95 1.63 -5.40 -11.95
N GLU A 96 2.42 -4.50 -11.37
CA GLU A 96 3.84 -4.30 -11.64
C GLU A 96 4.61 -4.17 -10.33
N MET A 97 5.91 -4.44 -10.36
CA MET A 97 6.79 -4.14 -9.23
C MET A 97 6.90 -2.63 -9.02
N ALA A 98 6.75 -2.22 -7.78
CA ALA A 98 6.94 -0.87 -7.29
C ALA A 98 8.39 -0.66 -6.83
N THR A 99 8.75 0.61 -6.61
CA THR A 99 10.07 0.99 -6.10
C THR A 99 9.92 2.05 -5.01
N VAL A 100 10.85 2.06 -4.05
CA VAL A 100 10.96 3.17 -3.11
C VAL A 100 11.48 4.41 -3.85
N THR A 101 11.03 5.58 -3.46
CA THR A 101 11.52 6.86 -4.00
C THR A 101 11.74 7.87 -2.89
N ARG A 102 12.80 8.69 -3.04
CA ARG A 102 13.09 9.83 -2.14
C ARG A 102 12.03 10.91 -2.23
N SER A 103 11.39 11.06 -3.39
CA SER A 103 10.37 12.09 -3.60
C SER A 103 9.28 11.60 -4.54
N LEU A 104 8.06 12.02 -4.21
CA LEU A 104 6.92 12.05 -5.11
C LEU A 104 6.63 13.51 -5.48
N ALA A 105 5.82 13.75 -6.51
CA ALA A 105 5.43 15.10 -6.90
C ALA A 105 4.73 15.87 -5.76
N ARG A 106 4.07 15.15 -4.84
CA ARG A 106 3.49 15.72 -3.61
C ARG A 106 4.43 15.53 -2.41
N ARG A 107 4.43 16.49 -1.48
CA ARG A 107 5.18 16.41 -0.22
C ARG A 107 4.70 15.22 0.61
N ALA A 108 5.64 14.62 1.36
CA ALA A 108 5.30 13.62 2.37
C ALA A 108 4.31 14.23 3.39
N PRO A 109 3.23 13.52 3.74
CA PRO A 109 2.36 13.98 4.81
C PRO A 109 3.12 14.10 6.14
N GLU A 110 2.70 15.05 6.96
CA GLU A 110 3.21 15.14 8.33
C GLU A 110 2.41 14.18 9.22
N PRO A 111 3.07 13.31 9.99
CA PRO A 111 2.39 12.47 10.96
C PRO A 111 1.66 13.31 12.02
N HIS A 112 0.50 12.85 12.48
CA HIS A 112 -0.24 13.55 13.53
C HIS A 112 0.63 13.73 14.80
N PRO A 113 0.65 14.94 15.40
CA PRO A 113 1.55 15.25 16.52
C PRO A 113 1.24 14.45 17.79
N GLY A 114 0.01 13.95 17.94
CA GLY A 114 -0.41 13.14 19.09
C GLY A 114 -0.07 11.65 19.02
N LEU A 115 0.58 11.18 17.95
CA LEU A 115 0.97 9.77 17.84
C LEU A 115 2.14 9.46 18.78
N ARG A 116 1.95 8.46 19.65
CA ARG A 116 3.01 7.97 20.55
C ARG A 116 4.20 7.40 19.78
N VAL A 117 3.91 6.68 18.69
CA VAL A 117 4.91 6.14 17.76
C VAL A 117 4.74 6.86 16.43
N LYS A 118 5.76 7.60 16.01
CA LYS A 118 5.72 8.33 14.74
C LYS A 118 6.05 7.37 13.59
N PRO A 119 5.14 7.18 12.61
CA PRO A 119 5.44 6.36 11.45
C PRO A 119 6.54 7.00 10.60
N VAL A 120 7.22 6.16 9.83
CA VAL A 120 8.19 6.62 8.83
C VAL A 120 7.49 6.72 7.49
N MET A 121 7.42 7.94 6.93
CA MET A 121 6.79 8.14 5.63
C MET A 121 7.71 7.68 4.51
N ILE A 122 7.32 6.61 3.82
CA ILE A 122 8.07 6.05 2.69
C ILE A 122 7.35 6.35 1.38
N GLY A 123 8.04 7.00 0.45
CA GLY A 123 7.52 7.25 -0.90
C GLY A 123 7.58 5.98 -1.74
N ILE A 124 6.44 5.55 -2.28
CA ILE A 124 6.31 4.36 -3.12
C ILE A 124 5.89 4.80 -4.51
N LYS A 125 6.72 4.48 -5.52
CA LYS A 125 6.39 4.72 -6.93
C LYS A 125 5.76 3.46 -7.51
N VAL A 126 4.62 3.62 -8.16
CA VAL A 126 3.89 2.50 -8.79
C VAL A 126 3.88 2.65 -10.30
N LYS A 127 3.75 1.52 -10.98
CA LYS A 127 3.61 1.45 -12.43
C LYS A 127 2.25 0.87 -12.78
N ARG A 128 1.68 1.34 -13.88
CA ARG A 128 0.43 0.86 -14.44
C ARG A 128 0.75 0.06 -15.70
N ASN A 129 0.10 -1.08 -15.87
CA ASN A 129 0.05 -1.81 -17.14
C ASN A 129 -1.39 -1.86 -17.68
N ASP A 130 -1.63 -2.65 -18.71
CA ASP A 130 -2.93 -2.74 -19.38
C ASP A 130 -4.06 -3.22 -18.45
N ASN A 131 -3.71 -3.99 -17.40
CA ASN A 131 -4.64 -4.47 -16.38
C ASN A 131 -4.86 -3.46 -15.23
N GLY A 132 -4.25 -2.27 -15.30
CA GLY A 132 -4.35 -1.24 -14.26
C GLY A 132 -3.18 -1.27 -13.27
N LEU A 133 -3.41 -0.75 -12.07
CA LEU A 133 -2.39 -0.63 -11.02
C LEU A 133 -2.35 -1.85 -10.10
N PHE A 134 -3.54 -2.36 -9.73
CA PHE A 134 -3.69 -3.50 -8.85
C PHE A 134 -4.80 -4.42 -9.36
N THR A 135 -4.69 -5.69 -9.03
CA THR A 135 -5.72 -6.71 -9.21
C THR A 135 -6.24 -7.17 -7.85
N ARG A 136 -7.54 -7.40 -7.75
CA ARG A 136 -8.18 -7.92 -6.54
C ARG A 136 -7.96 -9.43 -6.43
N GLN A 137 -7.39 -9.87 -5.32
CA GLN A 137 -7.34 -11.25 -4.87
C GLN A 137 -8.30 -11.41 -3.69
N VAL A 138 -9.17 -12.42 -3.76
CA VAL A 138 -10.16 -12.71 -2.71
C VAL A 138 -9.99 -14.15 -2.29
N HIS A 139 -9.80 -14.39 -1.00
CA HIS A 139 -9.90 -15.74 -0.44
C HIS A 139 -11.38 -16.07 -0.22
N GLU A 140 -11.84 -17.15 -0.86
CA GLU A 140 -13.19 -17.71 -0.69
C GLU A 140 -13.24 -18.68 0.49
#